data_AF-A0A7K3GAC9-F1
#
_entry.id   AF-A0A7K3GAC9-F1
#
_cell.length_a   1.000
_cell.length_b   1.000
_cell.length_c   1.000
_cell.angle_alpha   90.00
_cell.angle_beta   90.00
_cell.angle_gamma   90.00
#
_symmetry.space_group_name_H-M   'P 1'
#
loop_
_entity.id
_entity.type
_entity.pdbx_description
1 polymer ?
#
loop_
_entity_poly.entity_id
_entity_poly.type
_entity_poly.pdbx_seq_one_letter_code
_entity_poly.pdbx_strand_id
1 'polypeptide(L)'
;TLRPGVSPKSFANSFGVTPENVYTNAFMGFSAPLSSRQLEALRRSPEVDSIEQNGYLQLSDIDIPDIQLKQKASGWGLDRIDDGMPPVNYEYDGEYVYDPFPSGNGVDIYIIDTGIETTHPEFNGRATNDYNVTSGSASDCHGHGTKVASAAGGKTVGIARNARLHGVKVAESCTTGQAESSDL
;
A
#
# COMPACT_ATOMS: atom_id res chain seq x y z
N THR A 1 -7.64 -13.44 -14.58
CA THR A 1 -6.46 -13.14 -15.42
C THR A 1 -6.57 -13.81 -16.79
N LEU A 2 -5.70 -13.43 -17.73
CA LEU A 2 -5.58 -14.01 -19.07
C LEU A 2 -4.26 -14.76 -19.22
N ARG A 3 -4.23 -15.71 -20.16
CA ARG A 3 -2.99 -16.43 -20.51
C ARG A 3 -1.94 -15.47 -21.11
N PRO A 4 -0.63 -15.78 -20.96
CA PRO A 4 0.43 -14.99 -21.56
C PRO A 4 0.26 -14.82 -23.08
N GLY A 5 0.57 -13.63 -23.59
CA GLY A 5 0.48 -13.31 -25.03
C GLY A 5 -0.88 -12.79 -25.49
N VAL A 6 -1.92 -12.84 -24.66
CA VAL A 6 -3.25 -12.32 -24.97
C VAL A 6 -3.32 -10.83 -24.64
N SER A 7 -3.55 -9.98 -25.65
CA SER A 7 -3.80 -8.54 -25.42
C SER A 7 -5.11 -8.33 -24.65
N PRO A 8 -5.10 -7.80 -23.41
CA PRO A 8 -6.30 -7.79 -22.58
C PRO A 8 -7.36 -6.84 -23.11
N LYS A 9 -6.94 -5.67 -23.60
CA LYS A 9 -7.85 -4.68 -24.19
C LYS A 9 -8.53 -5.22 -25.46
N SER A 10 -7.75 -5.81 -26.37
CA SER A 10 -8.28 -6.38 -27.60
C SER A 10 -9.20 -7.57 -27.31
N PHE A 11 -8.82 -8.40 -26.35
CA PHE A 11 -9.60 -9.55 -25.92
C PHE A 11 -10.93 -9.11 -25.29
N ALA A 12 -10.93 -8.19 -24.33
CA ALA A 12 -12.16 -7.66 -23.72
C ALA A 12 -13.12 -7.08 -24.77
N ASN A 13 -12.60 -6.27 -25.70
CA ASN A 13 -13.39 -5.68 -26.78
C ASN A 13 -14.05 -6.73 -27.68
N SER A 14 -13.42 -7.89 -27.89
CA SER A 14 -14.00 -8.99 -28.69
C SER A 14 -15.26 -9.62 -28.06
N PHE A 15 -15.44 -9.45 -26.75
CA PHE A 15 -16.66 -9.84 -26.01
C PHE A 15 -17.62 -8.65 -25.79
N GLY A 16 -17.36 -7.49 -26.42
CA GLY A 16 -18.13 -6.27 -26.21
C GLY A 16 -18.02 -5.74 -24.78
N VAL A 17 -16.93 -6.04 -24.08
CA VAL A 17 -16.64 -5.54 -22.73
C VAL A 17 -15.75 -4.32 -22.85
N THR A 18 -16.10 -3.25 -22.13
CA THR A 18 -15.25 -2.06 -21.96
C THR A 18 -14.51 -2.18 -20.63
N PRO A 19 -13.18 -2.38 -20.64
CA PRO A 19 -12.38 -2.40 -19.41
C PRO A 19 -12.41 -1.08 -18.65
N GLU A 20 -12.46 -1.16 -17.32
CA GLU A 20 -12.15 -0.05 -16.41
C GLU A 20 -10.64 0.03 -16.21
N ASN A 21 -10.01 -1.07 -15.80
CA ASN A 21 -8.56 -1.21 -15.70
C ASN A 21 -8.03 -2.25 -16.70
N VAL A 22 -6.80 -2.04 -17.20
CA VAL A 22 -6.10 -2.96 -18.09
C VAL A 22 -4.69 -3.22 -17.56
N TYR A 23 -4.40 -4.48 -17.24
CA TYR A 23 -3.11 -4.91 -16.69
C TYR A 23 -2.27 -5.59 -17.76
N THR A 24 -1.04 -5.12 -17.93
CA THR A 24 -0.11 -5.61 -18.98
C THR A 24 1.32 -5.86 -18.50
N ASN A 25 1.63 -5.52 -17.24
CA ASN A 25 2.99 -5.61 -16.70
C ASN A 25 3.19 -6.86 -15.84
N ALA A 26 2.56 -6.91 -14.66
CA ALA A 26 2.69 -8.03 -13.72
C ALA A 26 1.93 -9.28 -14.20
N PHE A 27 0.77 -9.07 -14.80
CA PHE A 27 -0.05 -10.10 -15.43
C PHE A 27 -0.88 -9.50 -16.56
N MET A 28 -1.41 -10.36 -17.42
CA MET A 28 -2.34 -9.96 -18.48
C MET A 28 -3.77 -10.05 -17.95
N GLY A 29 -4.53 -8.96 -18.00
CA GLY A 29 -5.90 -8.98 -17.52
C GLY A 29 -6.62 -7.64 -17.66
N PHE A 30 -7.87 -7.61 -17.19
CA PHE A 30 -8.66 -6.40 -17.08
C PHE A 30 -9.69 -6.53 -15.95
N SER A 31 -10.12 -5.40 -15.38
CA SER A 31 -11.35 -5.30 -14.58
C SER A 31 -12.44 -4.67 -15.43
N ALA A 32 -13.68 -5.12 -15.25
CA ALA A 32 -14.84 -4.53 -15.89
C ALA A 32 -16.14 -4.98 -15.20
N PRO A 33 -17.19 -4.16 -15.21
CA PRO A 33 -18.54 -4.64 -14.98
C PRO A 33 -18.94 -5.58 -16.13
N LEU A 34 -19.47 -6.76 -15.77
CA LEU A 34 -19.87 -7.79 -16.73
C LEU A 34 -21.36 -8.09 -16.58
N SER A 35 -22.06 -8.17 -17.72
CA SER A 35 -23.36 -8.85 -17.75
C SER A 35 -23.18 -10.36 -17.58
N SER A 36 -24.23 -11.06 -17.11
CA SER A 36 -24.20 -12.53 -16.97
C SER A 36 -23.80 -13.24 -18.28
N ARG A 37 -24.27 -12.72 -19.42
CA ARG A 37 -23.93 -13.25 -20.75
C ARG A 37 -22.44 -13.08 -21.08
N GLN A 38 -21.85 -11.92 -20.78
CA GLN A 38 -20.42 -11.68 -21.00
C GLN A 38 -19.57 -12.57 -20.09
N LEU A 39 -19.95 -12.68 -18.82
CA LEU A 39 -19.26 -13.56 -17.85
C LEU A 39 -19.28 -15.02 -18.31
N GLU A 40 -20.42 -15.54 -18.73
CA GLU A 40 -20.54 -16.90 -19.26
C GLU A 40 -19.70 -17.11 -20.53
N ALA A 41 -19.65 -16.12 -21.41
CA ALA A 41 -18.84 -16.20 -22.63
C ALA A 41 -17.33 -16.22 -22.29
N LEU A 42 -16.88 -15.36 -21.38
CA LEU A 42 -15.50 -15.31 -20.91
C LEU A 42 -15.08 -16.63 -20.24
N ARG A 43 -15.92 -17.21 -19.38
CA ARG A 43 -15.65 -18.51 -18.72
C ARG A 43 -15.43 -19.68 -19.67
N ARG A 44 -15.91 -19.58 -20.92
CA ARG A 44 -15.74 -20.62 -21.95
C ARG A 44 -14.51 -20.38 -22.82
N SER A 45 -13.86 -19.22 -22.71
CA SER A 45 -12.69 -18.91 -23.52
C SER A 45 -11.46 -19.67 -23.00
N PRO A 46 -10.71 -20.38 -23.86
CA PRO A 46 -9.46 -21.01 -23.46
C PRO A 46 -8.37 -19.99 -23.08
N GLU A 47 -8.51 -18.74 -23.52
CA GLU A 47 -7.57 -17.64 -23.23
C GLU A 47 -7.71 -17.06 -21.81
N VAL A 48 -8.82 -17.39 -21.13
CA VAL A 48 -9.05 -16.98 -19.73
C VAL A 48 -8.40 -17.99 -18.80
N ASP A 49 -7.57 -17.50 -17.90
CA ASP A 49 -6.90 -18.32 -16.87
C ASP A 49 -7.72 -18.35 -15.57
N SER A 50 -8.21 -17.19 -15.13
CA SER A 50 -9.10 -17.06 -13.97
C SER A 50 -10.10 -15.91 -14.12
N ILE A 51 -11.21 -15.98 -13.37
CA ILE A 51 -12.13 -14.86 -13.19
C ILE A 51 -12.49 -14.79 -11.72
N GLU A 52 -12.36 -13.60 -11.14
CA GLU A 52 -12.66 -13.30 -9.74
C GLU A 52 -13.60 -12.11 -9.68
N GLN A 53 -14.46 -12.08 -8.66
CA GLN A 53 -15.33 -10.94 -8.40
C GLN A 53 -14.52 -9.84 -7.73
N ASN A 54 -14.66 -8.59 -8.17
CA ASN A 54 -14.01 -7.46 -7.51
C ASN A 54 -14.50 -7.35 -6.05
N GLY A 55 -13.55 -7.28 -5.12
CA GLY A 55 -13.78 -7.12 -3.70
C GLY A 55 -13.46 -5.72 -3.21
N TYR A 56 -13.99 -5.38 -2.04
CA TYR A 56 -13.67 -4.17 -1.31
C TYR A 56 -12.80 -4.51 -0.11
N LEU A 57 -11.73 -3.75 0.06
CA LEU A 57 -10.88 -3.76 1.24
C LEU A 57 -11.17 -2.49 2.02
N GLN A 58 -11.27 -2.62 3.35
CA GLN A 58 -11.43 -1.48 4.23
C GLN A 58 -10.42 -1.64 5.35
N LEU A 59 -9.77 -0.54 5.74
CA LEU A 59 -8.95 -0.53 6.94
C LEU A 59 -9.88 -0.88 8.11
N SER A 60 -9.56 -1.96 8.83
CA SER A 60 -10.14 -2.18 10.14
C SER A 60 -9.61 -1.06 11.03
N ASP A 61 -10.49 -0.28 11.64
CA ASP A 61 -10.10 0.75 12.62
C ASP A 61 -9.29 0.07 13.73
N ILE A 62 -7.96 0.09 13.60
CA ILE A 62 -7.10 -0.17 14.73
C ILE A 62 -7.06 1.17 15.45
N ASP A 63 -7.90 1.29 16.48
CA ASP A 63 -7.75 2.28 17.54
C ASP A 63 -6.36 2.07 18.16
N ILE A 64 -5.34 2.63 17.53
CA ILE A 64 -4.09 2.94 18.21
C ILE A 64 -4.42 4.23 18.95
N PRO A 65 -4.71 4.18 20.27
CA PRO A 65 -5.00 5.39 21.03
C PRO A 65 -3.87 6.37 20.77
N ASP A 66 -4.22 7.64 20.51
CA ASP A 66 -3.29 8.74 20.29
C ASP A 66 -2.09 8.56 21.22
N ILE A 67 -0.97 8.05 20.67
CA ILE A 67 0.27 7.97 21.39
C ILE A 67 0.71 9.43 21.44
N GLN A 68 0.27 10.13 22.48
CA GLN A 68 0.76 11.43 22.89
C GLN A 68 2.27 11.25 23.09
N LEU A 69 3.04 11.43 22.02
CA LEU A 69 4.50 11.38 21.99
C LEU A 69 5.05 12.60 22.75
N LYS A 70 4.88 12.60 24.07
CA LYS A 70 5.74 13.34 24.98
C LYS A 70 6.98 12.49 25.19
N GLN A 71 7.96 12.70 24.30
CA GLN A 71 9.39 12.46 24.51
C GLN A 71 9.76 11.36 25.54
N LYS A 72 9.56 10.11 25.15
CA LYS A 72 10.59 9.06 25.27
C LYS A 72 10.61 8.34 23.94
N ALA A 73 11.73 8.44 23.25
CA ALA A 73 11.89 7.96 21.89
C ALA A 73 12.10 6.44 21.91
N SER A 74 11.04 5.69 22.24
CA SER A 74 10.56 4.60 21.41
C SER A 74 9.26 3.99 21.89
N GLY A 75 8.33 3.82 20.95
CA GLY A 75 7.21 2.92 21.19
C GLY A 75 7.73 1.49 21.34
N TRP A 76 6.99 0.66 22.08
CA TRP A 76 7.36 -0.74 22.36
C TRP A 76 7.83 -1.53 21.13
N GLY A 77 7.36 -1.20 19.92
CA GLY A 77 7.72 -1.90 18.69
C GLY A 77 9.13 -1.58 18.18
N LEU A 78 9.64 -0.37 18.39
CA LEU A 78 11.01 -0.02 18.02
C LEU A 78 12.00 -0.66 18.98
N ASP A 79 11.76 -0.47 20.27
CA ASP A 79 12.46 -1.07 21.41
C ASP A 79 12.47 -2.62 21.33
N ARG A 80 11.37 -3.22 20.83
CA ARG A 80 11.32 -4.65 20.54
C ARG A 80 12.32 -5.08 19.46
N ILE A 81 12.57 -4.26 18.44
CA ILE A 81 13.31 -4.69 17.25
C ILE A 81 14.81 -4.55 17.45
N ASP A 82 15.30 -3.57 18.21
CA ASP A 82 16.73 -3.42 18.49
C ASP A 82 17.23 -4.33 19.64
N ASP A 83 16.37 -4.70 20.59
CA ASP A 83 16.72 -5.65 21.67
C ASP A 83 16.63 -7.15 21.28
N GLY A 84 16.34 -7.46 20.02
CA GLY A 84 16.35 -8.84 19.51
C GLY A 84 15.28 -9.75 20.11
N MET A 85 15.51 -11.06 20.25
CA MET A 85 14.59 -11.96 21.00
C MET A 85 15.14 -12.16 22.41
N PRO A 86 14.76 -11.32 23.38
CA PRO A 86 15.29 -11.46 24.71
C PRO A 86 14.67 -12.67 25.43
N PRO A 87 15.28 -13.16 26.53
CA PRO A 87 14.72 -14.23 27.34
C PRO A 87 13.30 -13.92 27.84
N VAL A 88 12.56 -14.96 28.20
CA VAL A 88 11.26 -14.82 28.90
C VAL A 88 11.47 -13.99 30.17
N ASN A 89 10.66 -12.94 30.37
CA ASN A 89 10.73 -11.93 31.44
C ASN A 89 11.78 -10.82 31.28
N TYR A 90 12.24 -10.55 30.05
CA TYR A 90 13.02 -9.34 29.79
C TYR A 90 12.13 -8.09 29.75
N GLU A 91 12.53 -7.06 30.51
CA GLU A 91 11.95 -5.74 30.43
C GLU A 91 12.69 -4.96 29.35
N TYR A 92 11.95 -4.49 28.34
CA TYR A 92 12.47 -3.56 27.34
C TYR A 92 12.90 -2.24 28.00
N ASP A 93 13.98 -1.63 27.54
CA ASP A 93 14.60 -0.49 28.23
C ASP A 93 13.90 0.85 27.95
N GLY A 94 12.94 0.86 27.02
CA GLY A 94 12.17 2.02 26.62
C GLY A 94 12.95 2.98 25.72
N GLU A 95 14.10 2.55 25.21
CA GLU A 95 14.95 3.28 24.29
C GLU A 95 14.93 2.61 22.92
N TYR A 96 15.46 3.30 21.91
CA TYR A 96 15.79 2.67 20.64
C TYR A 96 17.13 3.20 20.19
N VAL A 97 18.11 2.31 20.21
CA VAL A 97 19.44 2.58 19.72
C VAL A 97 19.40 2.47 18.21
N TYR A 98 19.08 3.58 17.56
CA TYR A 98 19.19 3.69 16.12
C TYR A 98 20.65 3.50 15.69
N ASP A 99 20.95 2.37 15.05
CA ASP A 99 22.21 2.18 14.35
C ASP A 99 22.19 3.00 13.04
N PRO A 100 23.07 4.01 12.87
CA PRO A 100 23.17 4.73 11.61
C PRO A 100 23.60 3.86 10.42
N PHE A 101 24.02 2.62 10.64
CA PHE A 101 24.41 1.69 9.58
C PHE A 101 23.77 0.30 9.77
N PRO A 102 22.87 -0.16 8.87
CA PRO A 102 22.39 0.47 7.64
C PRO A 102 21.11 1.32 7.83
N SER A 103 21.21 2.64 7.62
CA SER A 103 20.10 3.60 7.71
C SER A 103 19.01 3.54 6.63
N GLY A 104 19.11 2.60 5.68
CA GLY A 104 18.26 2.57 4.48
C GLY A 104 18.65 3.55 3.36
N ASN A 105 19.90 4.04 3.33
CA ASN A 105 20.36 4.90 2.23
C ASN A 105 20.39 4.10 0.91
N GLY A 106 19.88 4.70 -0.16
CA GLY A 106 19.75 4.05 -1.48
C GLY A 106 18.60 3.05 -1.58
N VAL A 107 17.75 2.94 -0.55
CA VAL A 107 16.57 2.07 -0.54
C VAL A 107 15.32 2.87 -0.88
N ASP A 108 14.47 2.29 -1.73
CA ASP A 108 13.13 2.76 -2.05
C ASP A 108 12.10 1.92 -1.31
N ILE A 109 11.16 2.57 -0.63
CA ILE A 109 10.03 1.93 0.05
C ILE A 109 8.74 2.44 -0.57
N TYR A 110 7.98 1.55 -1.19
CA TYR A 110 6.67 1.86 -1.76
C TYR A 110 5.57 1.58 -0.72
N ILE A 111 4.71 2.57 -0.49
CA ILE A 111 3.62 2.52 0.49
C ILE A 111 2.30 2.47 -0.30
N ILE A 112 1.74 1.27 -0.42
CA ILE A 112 0.46 1.01 -1.09
C ILE A 112 -0.65 1.16 -0.03
N ASP A 113 -1.26 2.35 0.05
CA ASP A 113 -2.12 2.73 1.19
C ASP A 113 -3.06 3.91 0.85
N THR A 114 -3.46 4.72 1.83
CA THR A 114 -4.30 5.92 1.68
C THR A 114 -3.59 7.11 1.04
N GLY A 115 -2.31 6.96 0.68
CA GLY A 115 -1.42 8.01 0.18
C GLY A 115 -0.38 8.42 1.22
N ILE A 116 0.46 9.42 0.89
CA ILE A 116 1.40 10.03 1.85
C ILE A 116 1.21 11.56 1.86
N GLU A 117 1.14 12.16 3.04
CA GLU A 117 1.29 13.61 3.21
C GLU A 117 2.78 13.97 3.10
N THR A 118 3.26 14.13 1.86
CA THR A 118 4.69 14.28 1.54
C THR A 118 5.36 15.47 2.21
N THR A 119 4.59 16.48 2.61
CA THR A 119 5.10 17.68 3.30
C THR A 119 5.35 17.47 4.80
N HIS A 120 4.98 16.30 5.35
CA HIS A 120 5.12 16.01 6.76
C HIS A 120 6.61 16.06 7.21
N PRO A 121 6.94 16.72 8.33
CA PRO A 121 8.33 16.90 8.78
C PRO A 121 9.12 15.60 8.99
N GLU A 122 8.45 14.48 9.25
CA GLU A 122 9.10 13.16 9.36
C GLU A 122 9.86 12.77 8.09
N PHE A 123 9.39 13.20 6.92
CA PHE A 123 9.97 12.75 5.65
C PHE A 123 11.12 13.62 5.19
N ASN A 124 11.24 14.87 5.68
CA ASN A 124 12.34 15.77 5.36
C ASN A 124 12.64 15.84 3.84
N GLY A 125 11.58 15.88 3.01
CA GLY A 125 11.68 15.93 1.55
C GLY A 125 11.99 14.59 0.85
N ARG A 126 12.02 13.47 1.56
CA ARG A 126 12.29 12.13 0.99
C ARG A 126 11.04 11.38 0.51
N ALA A 127 9.85 11.95 0.72
CA ALA A 127 8.60 11.35 0.31
C ALA A 127 8.06 11.98 -0.98
N THR A 128 7.57 11.14 -1.88
CA THR A 128 6.84 11.51 -3.10
C THR A 128 5.53 10.73 -3.18
N ASN A 129 4.57 11.22 -3.97
CA ASN A 129 3.41 10.44 -4.37
C ASN A 129 3.59 10.08 -5.84
N ASP A 130 3.87 8.81 -6.10
CA ASP A 130 4.33 8.33 -7.40
C ASP A 130 3.18 7.78 -8.24
N TYR A 131 2.12 7.30 -7.59
CA TYR A 131 0.96 6.76 -8.26
C TYR A 131 -0.32 6.97 -7.43
N ASN A 132 -1.43 7.19 -8.12
CA ASN A 132 -2.74 7.35 -7.54
C ASN A 132 -3.77 6.69 -8.47
N VAL A 133 -4.38 5.61 -8.00
CA VAL A 133 -5.46 4.92 -8.76
C VAL A 133 -6.80 5.65 -8.64
N THR A 134 -6.92 6.51 -7.63
CA THR A 134 -8.16 7.23 -7.33
C THR A 134 -8.31 8.44 -8.25
N SER A 135 -9.53 8.93 -8.40
CA SER A 135 -9.83 10.12 -9.21
C SER A 135 -9.41 11.46 -8.57
N GLY A 136 -8.99 11.45 -7.30
CA GLY A 136 -8.75 12.64 -6.49
C GLY A 136 -7.28 13.04 -6.35
N SER A 137 -6.98 13.77 -5.28
CA SER A 137 -5.61 14.09 -4.88
C SER A 137 -4.85 12.82 -4.48
N ALA A 138 -3.57 12.75 -4.82
CA ALA A 138 -2.67 11.70 -4.36
C ALA A 138 -2.23 11.88 -2.89
N SER A 139 -2.46 13.06 -2.29
CA SER A 139 -2.12 13.31 -0.89
C SER A 139 -2.99 12.48 0.06
N ASP A 140 -2.42 12.16 1.22
CA ASP A 140 -3.10 11.39 2.24
C ASP A 140 -4.14 12.25 2.98
N CYS A 141 -5.42 12.01 2.68
CA CYS A 141 -6.52 12.66 3.37
C CYS A 141 -7.06 11.84 4.56
N HIS A 142 -6.58 10.60 4.76
CA HIS A 142 -6.99 9.72 5.86
C HIS A 142 -5.95 9.70 6.99
N GLY A 143 -4.66 9.66 6.63
CA GLY A 143 -3.53 9.65 7.56
C GLY A 143 -2.95 8.26 7.84
N HIS A 144 -3.55 7.17 7.34
CA HIS A 144 -3.03 5.82 7.61
C HIS A 144 -1.71 5.57 6.87
N GLY A 145 -1.67 5.85 5.56
CA GLY A 145 -0.46 5.72 4.77
C GLY A 145 0.69 6.61 5.27
N THR A 146 0.40 7.82 5.76
CA THR A 146 1.41 8.69 6.40
C THR A 146 1.97 8.07 7.69
N LYS A 147 1.14 7.41 8.51
CA LYS A 147 1.60 6.68 9.71
C LYS A 147 2.47 5.49 9.33
N VAL A 148 2.05 4.69 8.33
CA VAL A 148 2.82 3.56 7.81
C VAL A 148 4.17 4.02 7.25
N ALA A 149 4.18 5.08 6.43
CA ALA A 149 5.40 5.67 5.88
C ALA A 149 6.34 6.19 6.97
N SER A 150 5.79 6.79 8.04
CA SER A 150 6.57 7.28 9.18
C SER A 150 7.23 6.15 9.95
N ALA A 151 6.52 5.03 10.18
CA ALA A 151 7.10 3.86 10.82
C ALA A 151 8.19 3.19 9.96
N ALA A 152 8.00 3.16 8.64
CA ALA A 152 8.98 2.59 7.71
C ALA A 152 10.26 3.44 7.63
N GLY A 153 10.12 4.77 7.44
CA GLY A 153 11.27 5.63 7.11
C GLY A 153 11.17 7.07 7.60
N GLY A 154 10.33 7.37 8.60
CA GLY A 154 10.30 8.67 9.26
C GLY A 154 11.63 9.02 9.96
N LYS A 155 11.96 10.30 10.03
CA LYS A 155 13.20 10.80 10.64
C LYS A 155 13.31 10.48 12.13
N THR A 156 12.20 10.47 12.86
CA THR A 156 12.21 10.29 14.33
C THR A 156 11.72 8.92 14.75
N VAL A 157 10.74 8.36 14.05
CA VAL A 157 10.08 7.08 14.41
C VAL A 157 10.29 5.97 13.38
N GLY A 158 11.07 6.22 12.32
CA GLY A 158 11.31 5.26 11.26
C GLY A 158 12.47 4.31 11.54
N ILE A 159 12.34 3.10 11.00
CA ILE A 159 13.40 2.08 10.99
C ILE A 159 14.47 2.46 9.93
N ALA A 160 14.06 2.69 8.68
CA ALA A 160 14.93 3.04 7.56
C ALA A 160 14.95 4.57 7.33
N ARG A 161 15.52 5.32 8.27
CA ARG A 161 15.41 6.80 8.34
C ARG A 161 15.96 7.57 7.15
N ASN A 162 16.79 6.95 6.31
CA ASN A 162 17.36 7.56 5.10
C ASN A 162 16.79 6.98 3.78
N ALA A 163 15.77 6.12 3.85
CA ALA A 163 15.10 5.61 2.66
C ALA A 163 14.29 6.69 1.94
N ARG A 164 14.05 6.49 0.64
CA ARG A 164 13.07 7.26 -0.14
C ARG A 164 11.71 6.58 -0.02
N LEU A 165 10.67 7.38 0.21
CA LEU A 165 9.32 6.90 0.46
C LEU A 165 8.43 7.25 -0.75
N HIS A 166 7.78 6.26 -1.34
CA HIS A 166 7.00 6.43 -2.56
C HIS A 166 5.54 6.05 -2.28
N GLY A 167 4.67 7.04 -2.28
CA GLY A 167 3.23 6.85 -2.07
C GLY A 167 2.55 6.27 -3.31
N VAL A 168 1.84 5.16 -3.11
CA VAL A 168 0.93 4.55 -4.08
C VAL A 168 -0.46 4.56 -3.45
N LYS A 169 -1.25 5.57 -3.78
CA LYS A 169 -2.58 5.73 -3.20
C LYS A 169 -3.57 4.80 -3.87
N VAL A 170 -4.17 3.91 -3.07
CA VAL A 170 -5.17 2.92 -3.49
C VAL A 170 -6.51 3.05 -2.80
N ALA A 171 -6.54 3.68 -1.62
CA ALA A 171 -7.80 3.93 -0.92
C ALA A 171 -8.43 5.25 -1.35
N GLU A 172 -9.69 5.19 -1.78
CA GLU A 172 -10.47 6.36 -2.21
C GLU A 172 -11.04 7.15 -1.03
N SER A 173 -11.51 6.44 0.01
CA SER A 173 -12.23 7.07 1.11
C SER A 173 -11.27 7.68 2.14
N CYS A 174 -11.36 9.00 2.31
CA CYS A 174 -10.65 9.72 3.38
C CYS A 174 -11.15 9.37 4.79
N THR A 175 -12.33 8.74 4.92
CA THR A 175 -12.93 8.41 6.21
C THR A 175 -12.73 6.96 6.61
N THR A 176 -12.79 6.04 5.65
CA THR A 176 -12.78 4.59 5.92
C THR A 176 -11.55 3.88 5.38
N GLY A 177 -10.72 4.55 4.58
CA GLY A 177 -9.57 3.93 3.93
C GLY A 177 -9.96 2.78 2.99
N GLN A 178 -11.17 2.83 2.41
CA GLN A 178 -11.66 1.80 1.51
C GLN A 178 -10.93 1.83 0.16
N ALA A 179 -10.56 0.65 -0.35
CA ALA A 179 -9.96 0.42 -1.66
C ALA A 179 -10.67 -0.74 -2.38
N GLU A 180 -10.56 -0.80 -3.71
CA GLU A 180 -11.03 -1.93 -4.50
C GLU A 180 -9.87 -2.89 -4.83
N SER A 181 -10.15 -4.19 -4.84
CA SER A 181 -9.12 -5.20 -5.15
C SER A 181 -8.58 -5.09 -6.58
N SER A 182 -9.34 -4.50 -7.50
CA SER A 182 -8.90 -4.23 -8.86
C SER A 182 -7.89 -3.08 -8.98
N ASP A 183 -7.71 -2.29 -7.94
CA ASP A 183 -6.77 -1.17 -7.96
C ASP A 183 -5.40 -1.51 -7.34
N LEU A 184 -5.23 -2.79 -6.97
CA LEU A 184 -3.99 -3.39 -6.45
C LEU A 184 -3.28 -4.23 -7.51
#